data_AF-A0A2E2Z787-F1
#
_entry.id   AF-A0A2E2Z787-F1
#
_cell.length_a   1.000
_cell.length_b   1.000
_cell.length_c   1.000
_cell.angle_alpha   90.00
_cell.angle_beta   90.00
_cell.angle_gamma   90.00
#
_symmetry.space_group_name_H-M   'P 1'
#
loop_
_entity.id
_entity.type
_entity.pdbx_description
1 polymer ?
#
loop_
_entity_poly.entity_id
_entity_poly.type
_entity_poly.pdbx_seq_one_letter_code
_entity_poly.pdbx_strand_id
1 'polypeptide(L)'
;MPNWCENFMRLEVPSKQEADIIEAVLNENKEVYEDYRKNYIPKGSDGLPFFGDQPMGLLGYLMPEPDYTEGDEKLAKDGINHTFPDWYSWRTNNWGTKWEVTVEHWNRQENNDGTVTFEFNFDSAWSPPVGVYDTVSQRDDWSVFATYIEGGMDFMGYFEDGEDYSYQAATRTTTDAPDWLVDDYSWHYDQQEEYEQEDDCDLVVKGEMTHDAFIKKWGVEVYNDWSDLMTPGTGDPNKKKELNNA
;
A
#
# COMPACT_ATOMS: atom_id res chain seq x y z
N MET A 1 13.78 9.97 -2.30
CA MET A 1 13.70 8.52 -2.01
C MET A 1 12.75 7.92 -3.04
N PRO A 2 12.65 6.59 -3.24
CA PRO A 2 11.49 6.05 -3.93
C PRO A 2 10.24 6.53 -3.19
N ASN A 3 9.22 6.92 -3.94
CA ASN A 3 7.89 7.19 -3.41
C ASN A 3 7.25 5.82 -3.11
N TRP A 4 6.83 5.61 -1.87
CA TRP A 4 6.22 4.38 -1.36
C TRP A 4 4.78 4.68 -0.97
N CYS A 5 3.84 3.95 -1.57
CA CYS A 5 2.45 4.02 -1.20
C CYS A 5 2.21 3.01 -0.08
N GLU A 6 1.68 3.47 1.05
CA GLU A 6 1.27 2.62 2.15
C GLU A 6 -0.10 2.02 1.83
N ASN A 7 -0.27 0.73 2.11
CA ASN A 7 -1.52 0.02 1.82
C ASN A 7 -1.96 -0.81 3.00
N PHE A 8 -3.25 -0.78 3.25
CA PHE A 8 -3.96 -1.82 4.00
C PHE A 8 -4.85 -2.60 3.04
N MET A 9 -4.83 -3.93 3.14
CA MET A 9 -5.72 -4.79 2.35
C MET A 9 -6.40 -5.80 3.27
N ARG A 10 -7.72 -5.90 3.15
CA ARG A 10 -8.53 -7.01 3.67
C ARG A 10 -8.95 -7.91 2.51
N LEU A 11 -8.61 -9.18 2.62
CA LEU A 11 -8.90 -10.21 1.60
C LEU A 11 -9.67 -11.36 2.24
N GLU A 12 -10.86 -11.65 1.72
CA GLU A 12 -11.60 -12.85 2.09
C GLU A 12 -11.47 -13.91 1.00
N VAL A 13 -11.17 -15.15 1.41
CA VAL A 13 -11.03 -16.29 0.52
C VAL A 13 -12.03 -17.40 0.86
N PRO A 14 -12.49 -18.18 -0.12
CA PRO A 14 -13.66 -19.05 0.02
C PRO A 14 -13.42 -20.30 0.86
N SER A 15 -12.16 -20.63 1.16
CA SER A 15 -11.85 -21.85 1.88
C SER A 15 -10.53 -21.80 2.62
N LYS A 16 -10.42 -22.65 3.64
CA LYS A 16 -9.16 -22.95 4.33
C LYS A 16 -8.04 -23.37 3.37
N GLN A 17 -8.38 -24.09 2.28
CA GLN A 17 -7.38 -24.54 1.31
C GLN A 17 -6.71 -23.34 0.61
N GLU A 18 -7.49 -22.38 0.12
CA GLU A 18 -6.96 -21.15 -0.49
C GLU A 18 -6.16 -20.33 0.54
N ALA A 19 -6.68 -20.24 1.77
CA ALA A 19 -5.98 -19.54 2.85
C ALA A 19 -4.61 -20.15 3.19
N ASP A 20 -4.52 -21.48 3.24
CA ASP A 20 -3.25 -22.16 3.54
C ASP A 20 -2.20 -21.94 2.43
N ILE A 21 -2.63 -21.71 1.17
CA ILE A 21 -1.73 -21.36 0.06
C ILE A 21 -1.19 -19.94 0.24
N ILE A 22 -2.07 -18.98 0.52
CA ILE A 22 -1.67 -17.59 0.80
C ILE A 22 -0.67 -17.56 1.97
N GLU A 23 -0.96 -18.26 3.06
CA GLU A 23 -0.05 -18.35 4.21
C GLU A 23 1.31 -18.96 3.85
N ALA A 24 1.36 -19.93 2.92
CA ALA A 24 2.61 -20.48 2.43
C ALA A 24 3.41 -19.46 1.60
N VAL A 25 2.75 -18.63 0.78
CA VAL A 25 3.36 -17.51 0.04
C VAL A 25 3.94 -16.48 1.02
N LEU A 26 3.17 -16.04 2.01
CA LEU A 26 3.59 -15.03 2.99
C LEU A 26 4.77 -15.47 3.83
N ASN A 27 4.83 -16.74 4.22
CA ASN A 27 5.92 -17.29 5.04
C ASN A 27 7.15 -17.70 4.20
N GLU A 28 7.17 -17.41 2.90
CA GLU A 28 8.18 -17.89 1.95
C GLU A 28 8.42 -19.41 2.05
N ASN A 29 7.40 -20.17 2.41
CA ASN A 29 7.52 -21.61 2.65
C ASN A 29 7.53 -22.35 1.31
N LYS A 30 8.72 -22.43 0.71
CA LYS A 30 8.96 -22.97 -0.63
C LYS A 30 8.47 -24.41 -0.79
N GLU A 31 8.57 -25.27 0.23
CA GLU A 31 8.16 -26.66 0.10
C GLU A 31 6.64 -26.80 -0.05
N VAL A 32 5.88 -26.10 0.81
CA VAL A 32 4.40 -26.11 0.77
C VAL A 32 3.91 -25.45 -0.51
N TYR A 33 4.49 -24.30 -0.86
CA TYR A 33 4.16 -23.59 -2.09
C TYR A 33 4.43 -24.45 -3.33
N GLU A 34 5.62 -25.08 -3.43
CA GLU A 34 5.98 -25.91 -4.59
C GLU A 34 5.13 -27.18 -4.73
N ASP A 35 4.71 -27.78 -3.61
CA ASP A 35 3.81 -28.94 -3.64
C ASP A 35 2.42 -28.53 -4.16
N TYR A 36 1.86 -27.43 -3.65
CA TYR A 36 0.60 -26.88 -4.15
C TYR A 36 0.69 -26.51 -5.62
N ARG A 37 1.73 -25.75 -6.00
CA ARG A 37 2.01 -25.31 -7.36
C ARG A 37 2.02 -26.47 -8.36
N LYS A 38 2.55 -27.65 -7.98
CA LYS A 38 2.64 -28.83 -8.87
C LYS A 38 1.35 -29.63 -8.94
N ASN A 39 0.57 -29.64 -7.87
CA ASN A 39 -0.53 -30.58 -7.70
C ASN A 39 -1.93 -29.93 -7.75
N TYR A 40 -2.03 -28.61 -7.56
CA TYR A 40 -3.28 -27.88 -7.54
C TYR A 40 -3.72 -27.46 -8.96
N ILE A 41 -4.92 -27.89 -9.35
CA ILE A 41 -5.58 -27.47 -10.58
C ILE A 41 -6.86 -26.73 -10.16
N PRO A 42 -6.93 -25.40 -10.32
CA PRO A 42 -8.12 -24.64 -9.99
C PRO A 42 -9.35 -25.17 -10.75
N LYS A 43 -10.51 -25.17 -10.10
CA LYS A 43 -11.77 -25.56 -10.74
C LYS A 43 -12.13 -24.51 -11.80
N GLY A 44 -12.36 -24.94 -13.04
CA GLY A 44 -12.79 -24.04 -14.12
C GLY A 44 -11.66 -23.24 -14.77
N SER A 45 -10.40 -23.41 -14.34
CA SER A 45 -9.28 -23.01 -15.19
C SER A 45 -9.21 -24.01 -16.35
N ASP A 46 -9.12 -23.53 -17.58
CA ASP A 46 -8.84 -24.34 -18.77
C ASP A 46 -7.38 -24.89 -18.74
N GLY A 47 -6.89 -25.30 -17.57
CA GLY A 47 -5.52 -25.70 -17.31
C GLY A 47 -4.57 -24.57 -16.95
N LEU A 48 -5.04 -23.37 -16.58
CA LEU A 48 -4.15 -22.30 -16.11
C LEU A 48 -4.06 -22.28 -14.58
N PRO A 49 -2.96 -22.81 -14.06
CA PRO A 49 -2.10 -22.06 -13.18
C PRO A 49 -0.76 -21.85 -13.90
N PHE A 50 -0.56 -20.67 -14.49
CA PHE A 50 0.74 -20.31 -15.06
C PHE A 50 1.67 -19.84 -13.92
N PHE A 51 1.92 -20.72 -12.95
CA PHE A 51 3.02 -20.51 -12.04
C PHE A 51 4.26 -20.91 -12.84
N GLY A 52 5.19 -19.99 -13.13
CA GLY A 52 6.41 -20.20 -13.94
C GLY A 52 7.36 -21.27 -13.40
N ASP A 53 8.59 -20.97 -13.01
CA ASP A 53 9.47 -21.88 -12.22
C ASP A 53 10.03 -21.19 -10.97
N GLN A 54 9.49 -20.02 -10.65
CA GLN A 54 10.00 -19.16 -9.59
C GLN A 54 8.98 -19.05 -8.44
N PRO A 55 9.45 -18.93 -7.18
CA PRO A 55 8.61 -18.51 -6.06
C PRO A 55 7.95 -17.17 -6.38
N MET A 56 6.67 -17.03 -6.03
CA MET A 56 5.90 -15.81 -6.27
C MET A 56 5.64 -15.10 -4.94
N GLY A 57 5.68 -13.77 -4.95
CA GLY A 57 5.18 -12.98 -3.84
C GLY A 57 3.66 -12.88 -3.86
N LEU A 58 3.10 -12.06 -2.97
CA LEU A 58 1.66 -11.94 -2.81
C LEU A 58 0.99 -11.42 -4.11
N LEU A 59 1.49 -10.35 -4.72
CA LEU A 59 0.90 -9.81 -5.94
C LEU A 59 1.00 -10.80 -7.09
N GLY A 60 2.14 -11.47 -7.24
CA GLY A 60 2.29 -12.54 -8.21
C GLY A 60 1.29 -13.68 -8.01
N TYR A 61 1.03 -14.10 -6.78
CA TYR A 61 0.04 -15.14 -6.52
C TYR A 61 -1.39 -14.67 -6.85
N LEU A 62 -1.74 -13.43 -6.51
CA LEU A 62 -3.06 -12.85 -6.78
C LEU A 62 -3.25 -12.41 -8.24
N MET A 63 -2.18 -12.12 -8.97
CA MET A 63 -2.21 -11.78 -10.39
C MET A 63 -0.89 -12.19 -11.06
N PRO A 64 -0.79 -13.44 -11.55
CA PRO A 64 0.45 -13.96 -12.12
C PRO A 64 0.96 -13.18 -13.32
N GLU A 65 2.26 -12.94 -13.33
CA GLU A 65 2.97 -12.43 -14.51
C GLU A 65 3.04 -13.50 -15.61
N PRO A 66 3.09 -13.11 -16.90
CA PRO A 66 3.34 -14.03 -18.00
C PRO A 66 4.79 -14.54 -17.98
N ASP A 67 5.06 -15.62 -18.71
CA ASP A 67 6.44 -15.99 -19.02
C ASP A 67 7.06 -14.99 -19.98
N TYR A 68 8.08 -14.27 -19.53
CA TYR A 68 8.82 -13.36 -20.37
C TYR A 68 9.85 -14.07 -21.28
N THR A 69 10.10 -15.38 -21.06
CA THR A 69 11.11 -16.15 -21.82
C THR A 69 10.62 -16.70 -23.16
N GLU A 70 9.30 -16.81 -23.38
CA GLU A 70 8.72 -17.25 -24.66
C GLU A 70 8.68 -16.16 -25.75
N GLY A 71 9.34 -15.01 -25.51
CA GLY A 71 9.42 -13.91 -26.47
C GLY A 71 10.34 -14.13 -27.69
N ASP A 72 11.23 -15.13 -27.70
CA ASP A 72 12.38 -15.06 -28.63
C ASP A 72 12.35 -15.96 -29.88
N GLU A 73 11.65 -17.11 -29.95
CA GLU A 73 11.79 -17.96 -31.17
C GLU A 73 10.53 -18.65 -31.74
N LYS A 74 9.47 -18.91 -30.97
CA LYS A 74 8.27 -19.61 -31.49
C LYS A 74 7.14 -18.70 -31.95
N LEU A 75 6.98 -17.52 -31.36
CA LEU A 75 5.89 -16.57 -31.66
C LEU A 75 6.16 -15.71 -32.91
N ALA A 76 7.41 -15.60 -33.35
CA ALA A 76 7.80 -14.87 -34.57
C ALA A 76 7.32 -15.51 -35.89
N LYS A 77 6.78 -16.74 -35.85
CA LYS A 77 6.40 -17.49 -37.06
C LYS A 77 5.01 -17.15 -37.62
N ASP A 78 4.12 -16.61 -36.81
CA ASP A 78 2.72 -16.41 -37.23
C ASP A 78 2.43 -14.99 -37.70
N GLY A 79 3.43 -14.11 -37.73
CA GLY A 79 3.31 -12.74 -38.27
C GLY A 79 2.38 -11.82 -37.47
N ILE A 80 1.91 -12.26 -36.30
CA ILE A 80 1.17 -11.45 -35.34
C ILE A 80 2.20 -10.99 -34.29
N ASN A 81 2.46 -9.69 -34.25
CA ASN A 81 3.23 -9.06 -33.17
C ASN A 81 2.45 -9.21 -31.86
N HIS A 82 2.62 -10.33 -31.16
CA HIS A 82 2.28 -10.42 -29.75
C HIS A 82 3.42 -9.78 -28.97
N THR A 83 3.42 -8.44 -28.92
CA THR A 83 4.28 -7.67 -28.01
C THR A 83 3.75 -7.84 -26.59
N PHE A 84 4.15 -8.92 -25.90
CA PHE A 84 4.03 -8.91 -24.45
C PHE A 84 4.97 -7.80 -23.93
N PRO A 85 4.46 -6.87 -23.09
CA PRO A 85 5.31 -5.82 -22.53
C PRO A 85 6.44 -6.45 -21.71
N ASP A 86 7.60 -5.79 -21.66
CA ASP A 86 8.66 -6.11 -20.72
C ASP A 86 8.11 -6.14 -19.28
N TRP A 87 8.80 -6.85 -18.36
CA TRP A 87 8.33 -7.04 -16.99
C TRP A 87 7.93 -5.74 -16.29
N TYR A 88 8.63 -4.63 -16.57
CA TYR A 88 8.34 -3.35 -15.95
C TYR A 88 7.02 -2.81 -16.47
N SER A 89 6.88 -2.72 -17.79
CA SER A 89 5.66 -2.25 -18.45
C SER A 89 4.46 -3.13 -18.11
N TRP A 90 4.65 -4.44 -17.98
CA TRP A 90 3.57 -5.35 -17.57
C TRP A 90 3.12 -5.05 -16.15
N ARG A 91 4.03 -5.01 -15.17
CA ARG A 91 3.66 -4.79 -13.76
C ARG A 91 2.99 -3.43 -13.56
N THR A 92 3.53 -2.36 -14.11
CA THR A 92 2.92 -1.03 -13.95
C THR A 92 1.53 -0.96 -14.58
N ASN A 93 1.29 -1.65 -15.70
CA ASN A 93 -0.01 -1.62 -16.38
C ASN A 93 -1.03 -2.61 -15.81
N ASN A 94 -0.57 -3.70 -15.18
CA ASN A 94 -1.44 -4.79 -14.73
C ASN A 94 -1.58 -4.82 -13.22
N TRP A 95 -0.48 -4.76 -12.47
CA TRP A 95 -0.59 -4.60 -11.02
C TRP A 95 -0.97 -3.18 -10.63
N GLY A 96 -0.49 -2.18 -11.38
CA GLY A 96 -0.60 -0.77 -10.98
C GLY A 96 0.57 -0.31 -10.10
N THR A 97 1.51 -1.20 -9.78
CA THR A 97 2.76 -0.88 -9.07
C THR A 97 3.94 -1.55 -9.76
N LYS A 98 5.16 -1.07 -9.48
CA LYS A 98 6.39 -1.55 -10.14
C LYS A 98 6.92 -2.85 -9.57
N TRP A 99 6.95 -2.95 -8.25
CA TRP A 99 7.61 -4.02 -7.54
C TRP A 99 6.59 -4.95 -6.90
N GLU A 100 7.01 -6.19 -6.69
CA GLU A 100 6.33 -7.07 -5.75
C GLU A 100 6.40 -6.46 -4.35
N VAL A 101 5.41 -6.73 -3.52
CA VAL A 101 5.30 -6.16 -2.18
C VAL A 101 5.92 -7.08 -1.15
N THR A 102 6.43 -6.48 -0.08
CA THR A 102 6.78 -7.21 1.14
C THR A 102 5.70 -6.95 2.16
N VAL A 103 4.99 -7.99 2.60
CA VAL A 103 3.99 -7.85 3.66
C VAL A 103 4.70 -7.72 4.99
N GLU A 104 4.52 -6.58 5.65
CA GLU A 104 5.18 -6.29 6.93
C GLU A 104 4.46 -6.97 8.08
N HIS A 105 3.14 -6.86 8.07
CA HIS A 105 2.25 -7.41 9.09
C HIS A 105 1.01 -8.00 8.45
N TRP A 106 0.59 -9.16 8.95
CA TRP A 106 -0.68 -9.76 8.55
C TRP A 106 -1.35 -10.50 9.69
N ASN A 107 -2.68 -10.58 9.60
CA ASN A 107 -3.53 -11.39 10.47
C ASN A 107 -4.38 -12.34 9.63
N ARG A 108 -4.76 -13.47 10.22
CA ARG A 108 -5.67 -14.45 9.63
C ARG A 108 -6.80 -14.78 10.60
N GLN A 109 -8.02 -14.79 10.09
CA GLN A 109 -9.23 -15.14 10.83
C GLN A 109 -10.06 -16.17 10.05
N GLU A 110 -10.35 -17.31 10.67
CA GLU A 110 -11.35 -18.25 10.14
C GLU A 110 -12.76 -17.77 10.49
N ASN A 111 -13.65 -17.71 9.51
CA ASN A 111 -15.04 -17.27 9.68
C ASN A 111 -15.98 -18.47 9.90
N ASN A 112 -17.15 -18.19 10.48
CA ASN A 112 -18.13 -19.23 10.83
C ASN A 112 -18.78 -19.91 9.63
N ASP A 113 -18.71 -19.30 8.45
CA ASP A 113 -19.27 -19.83 7.19
C ASP A 113 -18.26 -20.64 6.37
N GLY A 114 -17.02 -20.77 6.86
CA GLY A 114 -15.94 -21.52 6.21
C GLY A 114 -15.03 -20.68 5.32
N THR A 115 -15.31 -19.38 5.14
CA THR A 115 -14.38 -18.42 4.54
C THR A 115 -13.23 -18.09 5.50
N VAL A 116 -12.18 -17.46 4.99
CA VAL A 116 -11.05 -16.99 5.79
C VAL A 116 -10.71 -15.57 5.37
N THR A 117 -10.58 -14.67 6.34
CA THR A 117 -10.18 -13.28 6.11
C THR A 117 -8.72 -13.09 6.48
N PHE A 118 -7.98 -12.42 5.60
CA PHE A 118 -6.65 -11.88 5.86
C PHE A 118 -6.70 -10.36 5.91
N GLU A 119 -5.88 -9.78 6.77
CA GLU A 119 -5.60 -8.35 6.79
C GLU A 119 -4.10 -8.15 6.63
N PHE A 120 -3.68 -7.26 5.74
CA PHE A 120 -2.29 -7.03 5.36
C PHE A 120 -1.94 -5.55 5.50
N ASN A 121 -0.71 -5.27 5.93
CA ASN A 121 -0.07 -3.97 5.77
C ASN A 121 1.20 -4.15 4.94
N PHE A 122 1.36 -3.32 3.92
CA PHE A 122 2.53 -3.35 3.03
C PHE A 122 2.72 -2.03 2.27
N ASP A 123 3.97 -1.80 1.87
CA ASP A 123 4.31 -0.72 0.95
C ASP A 123 4.38 -1.22 -0.49
N SER A 124 3.81 -0.43 -1.41
CA SER A 124 3.93 -0.61 -2.84
C SER A 124 4.70 0.55 -3.48
N ALA A 125 5.34 0.30 -4.61
CA ALA A 125 6.10 1.34 -5.29
C ALA A 125 5.16 2.30 -6.03
N TRP A 126 5.21 3.58 -5.69
CA TRP A 126 4.57 4.73 -6.37
C TRP A 126 3.04 4.81 -6.32
N SER A 127 2.36 3.67 -6.29
CA SER A 127 0.90 3.58 -6.37
C SER A 127 0.39 2.26 -5.81
N PRO A 128 -0.87 2.21 -5.34
CA PRO A 128 -1.50 0.98 -4.88
C PRO A 128 -1.59 -0.06 -6.01
N PRO A 129 -1.56 -1.37 -5.69
CA PRO A 129 -1.72 -2.43 -6.67
C PRO A 129 -3.19 -2.63 -7.10
N VAL A 130 -3.85 -1.57 -7.57
CA VAL A 130 -5.30 -1.54 -7.91
C VAL A 130 -5.69 -2.62 -8.92
N GLY A 131 -4.84 -2.92 -9.90
CA GLY A 131 -5.16 -3.96 -10.88
C GLY A 131 -5.13 -5.37 -10.29
N VAL A 132 -4.40 -5.59 -9.19
CA VAL A 132 -4.49 -6.82 -8.41
C VAL A 132 -5.80 -6.87 -7.63
N TYR A 133 -6.21 -5.75 -7.02
CA TYR A 133 -7.50 -5.67 -6.31
C TYR A 133 -8.67 -5.92 -7.27
N ASP A 134 -8.67 -5.30 -8.45
CA ASP A 134 -9.66 -5.53 -9.50
C ASP A 134 -9.69 -7.00 -9.92
N THR A 135 -8.52 -7.59 -10.19
CA THR A 135 -8.41 -9.03 -10.52
C THR A 135 -9.02 -9.92 -9.44
N VAL A 136 -8.80 -9.61 -8.16
CA VAL A 136 -9.37 -10.36 -7.05
C VAL A 136 -10.88 -10.17 -6.96
N SER A 137 -11.38 -8.94 -7.13
CA SER A 137 -12.81 -8.61 -7.06
C SER A 137 -13.66 -9.34 -8.11
N GLN A 138 -13.03 -9.79 -9.20
CA GLN A 138 -13.68 -10.55 -10.27
C GLN A 138 -13.68 -12.07 -10.04
N ARG A 139 -13.05 -12.58 -8.96
CA ARG A 139 -13.02 -14.01 -8.64
C ARG A 139 -14.28 -14.43 -7.89
N ASP A 140 -14.85 -15.57 -8.28
CA ASP A 140 -15.99 -16.16 -7.58
C ASP A 140 -15.67 -16.46 -6.11
N ASP A 141 -16.52 -16.02 -5.20
CA ASP A 141 -16.44 -16.24 -3.75
C ASP A 141 -15.18 -15.66 -3.06
N TRP A 142 -14.52 -14.67 -3.68
CA TRP A 142 -13.48 -13.85 -3.03
C TRP A 142 -14.02 -12.43 -2.80
N SER A 143 -13.48 -11.73 -1.80
CA SER A 143 -13.73 -10.30 -1.63
C SER A 143 -12.45 -9.57 -1.26
N VAL A 144 -12.34 -8.32 -1.69
CA VAL A 144 -11.21 -7.46 -1.38
C VAL A 144 -11.70 -6.06 -1.05
N PHE A 145 -11.15 -5.52 0.03
CA PHE A 145 -11.23 -4.11 0.39
C PHE A 145 -9.82 -3.63 0.64
N ALA A 146 -9.46 -2.45 0.17
CA ALA A 146 -8.14 -1.88 0.44
C ALA A 146 -8.24 -0.38 0.68
N THR A 147 -7.39 0.15 1.55
CA THR A 147 -7.12 1.58 1.68
C THR A 147 -5.66 1.84 1.34
N TYR A 148 -5.37 3.01 0.79
CA TYR A 148 -4.01 3.39 0.46
C TYR A 148 -3.77 4.90 0.63
N ILE A 149 -2.52 5.25 0.92
CA ILE A 149 -2.05 6.64 0.91
C ILE A 149 -0.64 6.72 0.36
N GLU A 150 -0.38 7.76 -0.44
CA GLU A 150 0.95 8.14 -0.86
C GLU A 150 1.13 9.64 -0.65
N GLY A 151 1.52 9.99 0.58
CA GLY A 151 1.70 11.36 1.02
C GLY A 151 2.74 12.13 0.19
N GLY A 152 3.74 11.43 -0.36
CA GLY A 152 4.76 12.07 -1.21
C GLY A 152 4.23 12.54 -2.57
N MET A 153 3.09 12.00 -3.03
CA MET A 153 2.42 12.37 -4.27
C MET A 153 1.04 12.98 -4.06
N ASP A 154 0.66 13.24 -2.79
CA ASP A 154 -0.58 13.91 -2.40
C ASP A 154 -1.87 13.21 -2.85
N PHE A 155 -1.93 11.88 -2.71
CA PHE A 155 -3.15 11.12 -2.94
C PHE A 155 -3.41 10.06 -1.89
N MET A 156 -4.68 9.74 -1.71
CA MET A 156 -5.17 8.63 -0.88
C MET A 156 -6.42 8.04 -1.50
N GLY A 157 -6.84 6.87 -1.06
CA GLY A 157 -8.06 6.28 -1.57
C GLY A 157 -8.40 4.94 -0.97
N TYR A 158 -9.45 4.35 -1.52
CA TYR A 158 -9.87 3.01 -1.17
C TYR A 158 -10.43 2.29 -2.39
N PHE A 159 -10.28 0.97 -2.38
CA PHE A 159 -10.86 0.06 -3.36
C PHE A 159 -11.94 -0.77 -2.68
N GLU A 160 -13.13 -0.79 -3.26
CA GLU A 160 -14.28 -1.58 -2.77
C GLU A 160 -15.18 -1.96 -3.95
N ASP A 161 -15.68 -3.20 -3.96
CA ASP A 161 -16.67 -3.69 -4.93
C ASP A 161 -16.30 -3.47 -6.42
N GLY A 162 -15.01 -3.59 -6.75
CA GLY A 162 -14.54 -3.46 -8.14
C GLY A 162 -14.24 -2.02 -8.58
N GLU A 163 -14.43 -1.04 -7.70
CA GLU A 163 -14.25 0.37 -7.99
C GLU A 163 -13.13 0.97 -7.14
N ASP A 164 -12.33 1.84 -7.76
CA ASP A 164 -11.26 2.59 -7.11
C ASP A 164 -11.69 4.04 -6.87
N TYR A 165 -11.63 4.47 -5.61
CA TYR A 165 -12.00 5.81 -5.18
C TYR A 165 -10.76 6.56 -4.70
N SER A 166 -10.17 7.35 -5.59
CA SER A 166 -8.96 8.14 -5.33
C SER A 166 -9.30 9.61 -5.09
N TYR A 167 -8.65 10.20 -4.09
CA TYR A 167 -8.83 11.57 -3.60
C TYR A 167 -7.49 12.26 -3.45
N GLN A 168 -7.50 13.58 -3.45
CA GLN A 168 -6.32 14.34 -3.05
C GLN A 168 -6.16 14.27 -1.53
N ALA A 169 -4.99 13.85 -1.04
CA ALA A 169 -4.77 13.70 0.40
C ALA A 169 -4.88 15.06 1.12
N ALA A 170 -4.30 16.11 0.52
CA ALA A 170 -4.35 17.50 0.94
C ALA A 170 -4.10 17.66 2.45
N THR A 171 -4.70 18.68 3.07
CA THR A 171 -4.76 18.80 4.53
C THR A 171 -6.05 18.18 5.06
N ARG A 172 -6.08 17.86 6.35
CA ARG A 172 -7.24 17.30 7.06
C ARG A 172 -8.56 18.07 6.83
N THR A 173 -8.47 19.38 6.57
CA THR A 173 -9.64 20.25 6.41
C THR A 173 -9.94 20.64 4.96
N THR A 174 -9.10 20.24 4.01
CA THR A 174 -9.23 20.62 2.59
C THR A 174 -9.34 19.43 1.64
N THR A 175 -9.08 18.21 2.12
CA THR A 175 -9.34 17.00 1.35
C THR A 175 -10.83 16.81 1.07
N ASP A 176 -11.14 16.16 -0.04
CA ASP A 176 -12.48 15.70 -0.40
C ASP A 176 -12.70 14.20 -0.10
N ALA A 177 -11.70 13.54 0.51
CA ALA A 177 -11.83 12.18 1.01
C ALA A 177 -12.91 12.08 2.10
N PRO A 178 -13.59 10.92 2.24
CA PRO A 178 -14.57 10.73 3.28
C PRO A 178 -13.94 10.72 4.67
N ASP A 179 -14.64 11.26 5.68
CA ASP A 179 -14.15 11.40 7.06
C ASP A 179 -13.56 10.10 7.64
N TRP A 180 -14.16 8.94 7.35
CA TRP A 180 -13.66 7.66 7.86
C TRP A 180 -12.29 7.27 7.31
N LEU A 181 -11.96 7.66 6.07
CA LEU A 181 -10.66 7.40 5.46
C LEU A 181 -9.62 8.41 5.97
N VAL A 182 -10.05 9.65 6.23
CA VAL A 182 -9.24 10.66 6.91
C VAL A 182 -8.88 10.20 8.32
N ASP A 183 -9.83 9.59 9.03
CA ASP A 183 -9.61 8.99 10.36
C ASP A 183 -8.67 7.78 10.29
N ASP A 184 -8.79 6.92 9.26
CA ASP A 184 -7.90 5.75 9.07
C ASP A 184 -6.44 6.18 8.88
N TYR A 185 -6.23 7.33 8.23
CA TYR A 185 -4.93 7.95 8.02
C TYR A 185 -4.66 9.17 8.92
N SER A 186 -5.26 9.22 10.13
CA SER A 186 -5.09 10.39 11.02
C SER A 186 -3.62 10.71 11.29
N TRP A 187 -2.79 9.67 11.45
CA TRP A 187 -1.35 9.77 11.69
C TRP A 187 -0.62 10.54 10.58
N HIS A 188 -1.08 10.44 9.32
CA HIS A 188 -0.49 11.18 8.20
C HIS A 188 -0.72 12.68 8.37
N TYR A 189 -1.94 13.05 8.73
CA TYR A 189 -2.32 14.43 8.97
C TYR A 189 -1.69 15.00 10.23
N ASP A 190 -1.60 14.20 11.31
CA ASP A 190 -0.90 14.60 12.53
C ASP A 190 0.58 14.92 12.21
N GLN A 191 1.24 14.05 11.43
CA GLN A 191 2.61 14.27 10.97
C GLN A 191 2.77 15.52 10.08
N GLN A 192 1.83 15.76 9.15
CA GLN A 192 1.85 16.99 8.34
C GLN A 192 1.77 18.24 9.23
N GLU A 193 0.83 18.26 10.19
CA GLU A 193 0.65 19.39 11.10
C GLU A 193 1.89 19.62 11.96
N GLU A 194 2.54 18.56 12.46
CA GLU A 194 3.80 18.65 13.19
C GLU A 194 4.94 19.25 12.36
N TYR A 195 5.07 18.86 11.09
CA TYR A 195 6.07 19.46 10.20
C TYR A 195 5.81 20.94 9.93
N GLU A 196 4.55 21.35 9.76
CA GLU A 196 4.22 22.77 9.65
C GLU A 196 4.50 23.53 10.95
N GLN A 197 4.24 22.92 12.11
CA GLN A 197 4.59 23.50 13.41
C GLN A 197 6.10 23.67 13.56
N GLU A 198 6.90 22.70 13.10
CA GLU A 198 8.36 22.79 13.09
C GLU A 198 8.85 23.94 12.20
N ASP A 199 8.32 24.04 10.98
CA ASP A 199 8.68 25.11 10.04
C ASP A 199 8.30 26.49 10.60
N ASP A 200 7.10 26.63 11.16
CA ASP A 200 6.65 27.88 11.79
C ASP A 200 7.47 28.21 13.04
N CYS A 201 7.89 27.21 13.82
CA CYS A 201 8.82 27.39 14.94
C CYS A 201 10.15 27.97 14.45
N ASP A 202 10.71 27.44 13.35
CA ASP A 202 11.93 27.96 12.74
C ASP A 202 11.76 29.39 12.21
N LEU A 203 10.56 29.76 11.71
CA LEU A 203 10.24 31.15 11.35
C LEU A 203 10.21 32.07 12.57
N VAL A 204 9.72 31.61 13.72
CA VAL A 204 9.77 32.37 14.98
C VAL A 204 11.23 32.61 15.39
N VAL A 205 12.09 31.58 15.32
CA VAL A 205 13.53 31.70 15.64
C VAL A 205 14.23 32.72 14.74
N LYS A 206 13.88 32.76 13.45
CA LYS A 206 14.42 33.72 12.47
C LYS A 206 13.86 35.14 12.63
N GLY A 207 12.83 35.33 13.48
CA GLY A 207 12.12 36.59 13.63
C GLY A 207 11.20 36.93 12.45
N GLU A 208 10.88 35.94 11.61
CA GLU A 208 10.00 36.06 10.45
C GLU A 208 8.52 35.79 10.83
N MET A 209 8.29 35.13 11.97
CA MET A 209 6.99 34.96 12.61
C MET A 209 7.03 35.47 14.06
N THR A 210 5.92 36.01 14.58
CA THR A 210 5.80 36.40 15.99
C THR A 210 5.20 35.26 16.82
N HIS A 211 5.51 35.19 18.12
CA HIS A 211 4.89 34.22 19.05
C HIS A 211 3.35 34.32 19.02
N ASP A 212 2.79 35.53 18.98
CA ASP A 212 1.33 35.74 18.90
C ASP A 212 0.73 35.18 17.60
N ALA A 213 1.46 35.27 16.47
CA ALA A 213 1.03 34.69 15.21
C ALA A 213 1.04 33.16 15.26
N PHE A 214 2.07 32.56 15.87
CA PHE A 214 2.15 31.12 16.10
C PHE A 214 0.99 30.63 16.99
N ILE A 215 0.78 31.27 18.14
CA ILE A 215 -0.33 30.94 19.07
C ILE A 215 -1.69 31.08 18.38
N LYS A 216 -1.85 32.09 17.50
CA LYS A 216 -3.10 32.27 16.76
C LYS A 216 -3.36 31.14 15.77
N LYS A 217 -2.32 30.55 15.16
CA LYS A 217 -2.45 29.46 14.20
C LYS A 217 -2.65 28.12 14.92
N TRP A 218 -1.79 27.80 15.89
CA TRP A 218 -1.69 26.47 16.50
C TRP A 218 -2.31 26.34 17.89
N GLY A 219 -2.66 27.46 18.51
CA GLY A 219 -3.15 27.48 19.89
C GLY A 219 -2.04 27.55 20.93
N VAL A 220 -2.44 27.75 22.20
CA VAL A 220 -1.52 27.95 23.32
C VAL A 220 -0.87 26.64 23.79
N GLU A 221 -1.55 25.51 23.61
CA GLU A 221 -1.05 24.20 24.03
C GLU A 221 0.14 23.79 23.16
N VAL A 222 -0.05 23.77 21.84
CA VAL A 222 1.04 23.54 20.87
C VAL A 222 2.18 24.55 21.05
N TYR A 223 1.87 25.83 21.29
CA TYR A 223 2.91 26.82 21.59
C TYR A 223 3.76 26.41 22.79
N ASN A 224 3.17 25.91 23.87
CA ASN A 224 3.94 25.51 25.05
C ASN A 224 4.90 24.36 24.75
N ASP A 225 4.48 23.40 23.92
CA ASP A 225 5.32 22.25 23.52
C ASP A 225 6.56 22.70 22.73
N TRP A 226 6.36 23.65 21.80
CA TRP A 226 7.40 24.16 20.91
C TRP A 226 8.21 25.35 21.47
N SER A 227 7.71 26.07 22.49
CA SER A 227 8.27 27.36 22.92
C SER A 227 9.75 27.33 23.32
N ASP A 228 10.23 26.24 23.90
CA ASP A 228 11.65 26.06 24.26
C ASP A 228 12.57 26.06 23.04
N LEU A 229 12.07 25.60 21.89
CA LEU A 229 12.79 25.54 20.62
C LEU A 229 12.81 26.88 19.89
N MET A 230 11.89 27.79 20.23
CA MET A 230 11.78 29.13 19.64
C MET A 230 12.81 30.13 20.19
N THR A 231 13.54 29.77 21.25
CA THR A 231 14.54 30.65 21.88
C THR A 231 15.95 30.36 21.33
N PRO A 232 16.64 31.34 20.69
CA PRO A 232 17.96 31.12 20.11
C PRO A 232 18.99 30.66 21.16
N GLY A 233 19.60 29.49 20.93
CA GLY A 233 20.72 28.98 21.73
C GLY A 233 20.35 28.18 22.98
N THR A 234 19.06 27.91 23.24
CA THR A 234 18.61 27.09 24.40
C THR A 234 17.78 25.87 24.02
N GLY A 235 17.36 25.73 22.76
CA GLY A 235 16.59 24.57 22.31
C GLY A 235 17.43 23.28 22.35
N ASP A 236 16.92 22.25 23.03
CA ASP A 236 17.50 20.91 22.95
C ASP A 236 17.20 20.32 21.56
N PRO A 237 18.20 20.07 20.71
CA PRO A 237 17.98 19.51 19.38
C PRO A 237 17.36 18.10 19.42
N ASN A 238 17.37 17.40 20.56
CA ASN A 238 16.69 16.12 20.72
C ASN A 238 15.18 16.29 20.97
N LYS A 239 14.73 17.44 21.51
CA LYS A 239 13.30 17.70 21.77
C LYS A 239 12.49 17.77 20.47
N LYS A 240 13.09 18.27 19.38
CA LYS A 240 12.50 18.19 18.03
C LYS A 240 12.23 16.74 17.60
N LYS A 241 13.15 15.82 17.88
CA LYS A 241 12.96 14.40 17.57
C LYS A 241 11.94 13.72 18.47
N GLU A 242 11.84 14.12 19.72
CA GLU A 242 10.84 13.56 20.64
C GLU A 242 9.43 14.01 20.27
N LEU A 243 9.25 15.26 19.82
CA LEU A 243 7.97 15.75 19.29
C LEU A 243 7.61 15.07 17.96
N ASN A 244 8.56 14.94 17.03
CA ASN A 244 8.31 14.32 15.71
C ASN A 244 8.16 12.77 15.75
N ASN A 245 8.20 12.13 16.93
CA ASN A 245 8.05 10.67 17.09
C ASN A 245 7.00 10.29 18.15
N ALA A 246 6.27 11.28 18.71
CA ALA A 246 5.24 11.08 19.72
C ALA A 246 3.87 10.83 19.07
#